data_AF-G2DDM5-F1
#
_entry.id   AF-G2DDM5-F1
#
_cell.length_a   1.000
_cell.length_b   1.000
_cell.length_c   1.000
_cell.angle_alpha   90.00
_cell.angle_beta   90.00
_cell.angle_gamma   90.00
#
_symmetry.space_group_name_H-M   'P 1'
#
loop_
_entity.id
_entity.type
_entity.pdbx_description
1 polymer ?
#
loop_
_entity_poly.entity_id
_entity_poly.type
_entity_poly.pdbx_seq_one_letter_code
_entity_poly.pdbx_strand_id
1 'polypeptide(L)'
;MVPVASEADCVNCHGTTDDGYSGVAADFASVSFDYVSQALNDGEIPGPEKHNNAAKINILRLHDTKHGTDLDNQRPVQCSQCHYSPALDLAQQGPVDDDPESGGRQQTSHVSMSRAMHQHHGELMFADEPLFPQMPLPGERTLDEAADVLQATCYQCHPGKNTQCLRGAMAAGGVVCQDCHGSMVQVGDDFTENLPHTPYPEGADLSKRVPWGSEPGCGSCHTGDALNPNHEGEGLIVAPDGIRLLQAYRSDDITAEPIRSPASRFTENQPLYRLSTGHGGVMCEGCHGSTHAIFPNPMPNANDNVTATQLQGHSGTIIECETCHEPGSLPMTLGGPHGMHNRGDMRWTDHEHKEFFKDDPDACRSCHGADLLGTVLSAAAAARHYEIEDNEIVDIARGEPIGCNLCHELPEDENED
;
A
#
# COMPACT_ATOMS: atom_id res chain seq x y z
N MET A 1 4.14 -21.09 5.51
CA MET A 1 4.49 -20.50 4.20
C MET A 1 4.53 -19.00 4.43
N VAL A 2 5.72 -18.41 4.59
CA VAL A 2 5.89 -16.95 4.56
C VAL A 2 5.50 -16.50 3.15
N PRO A 3 4.90 -15.32 2.91
CA PRO A 3 4.55 -14.90 1.56
C PRO A 3 5.81 -14.38 0.84
N VAL A 4 6.80 -15.24 0.70
CA VAL A 4 7.75 -15.13 -0.39
C VAL A 4 6.98 -15.70 -1.57
N ALA A 5 6.57 -14.84 -2.51
CA ALA A 5 5.81 -15.26 -3.66
C ALA A 5 6.56 -16.38 -4.40
N SER A 6 5.85 -17.25 -5.14
CA SER A 6 6.52 -18.10 -6.14
C SER A 6 7.29 -17.28 -7.19
N GLU A 7 6.98 -15.99 -7.27
CA GLU A 7 7.65 -14.96 -8.07
C GLU A 7 8.92 -14.39 -7.42
N ALA A 8 9.24 -14.73 -6.17
CA ALA A 8 10.44 -14.23 -5.53
C ALA A 8 11.68 -14.78 -6.24
N ASP A 9 12.49 -13.85 -6.72
CA ASP A 9 13.58 -14.09 -7.65
C ASP A 9 14.92 -13.96 -6.90
N CYS A 10 15.09 -14.81 -5.88
CA CYS A 10 16.34 -14.89 -5.13
C CYS A 10 17.49 -15.43 -6.00
N VAL A 11 17.17 -16.09 -7.11
CA VAL A 11 18.14 -16.78 -7.95
C VAL A 11 19.07 -15.80 -8.68
N ASN A 12 18.63 -14.58 -8.98
CA ASN A 12 19.50 -13.56 -9.58
C ASN A 12 20.80 -13.33 -8.80
N CYS A 13 20.75 -13.40 -7.46
CA CYS A 13 21.88 -13.13 -6.58
C CYS A 13 22.43 -14.38 -5.88
N HIS A 14 21.56 -15.34 -5.55
CA HIS A 14 21.92 -16.58 -4.83
C HIS A 14 22.08 -17.80 -5.75
N GLY A 15 21.81 -17.65 -7.06
CA GLY A 15 22.18 -18.62 -8.08
C GLY A 15 23.67 -18.53 -8.42
N THR A 16 24.23 -19.59 -8.99
CA THR A 16 25.63 -19.63 -9.42
C THR A 16 25.84 -18.89 -10.75
N THR A 17 27.05 -18.37 -10.96
CA THR A 17 27.48 -17.83 -12.25
C THR A 17 27.52 -18.89 -13.36
N ASP A 18 27.69 -20.17 -13.02
CA ASP A 18 27.69 -21.27 -14.00
C ASP A 18 26.32 -21.46 -14.68
N ASP A 19 25.24 -21.10 -13.97
CA ASP A 19 23.87 -21.11 -14.50
C ASP A 19 23.48 -19.73 -15.10
N GLY A 20 24.41 -18.78 -15.19
CA GLY A 20 24.18 -17.45 -15.77
C GLY A 20 23.62 -16.39 -14.82
N TYR A 21 23.60 -16.64 -13.51
CA TYR A 21 23.19 -15.66 -12.49
C TYR A 21 24.38 -14.84 -11.98
N SER A 22 24.14 -13.79 -11.20
CA SER A 22 25.23 -12.92 -10.75
C SER A 22 26.17 -13.60 -9.74
N GLY A 23 25.67 -14.53 -8.92
CA GLY A 23 26.44 -15.13 -7.84
C GLY A 23 26.89 -14.15 -6.74
N VAL A 24 26.44 -12.89 -6.77
CA VAL A 24 26.99 -11.82 -5.93
C VAL A 24 26.86 -12.09 -4.42
N ALA A 25 25.88 -12.89 -4.00
CA ALA A 25 25.73 -13.28 -2.60
C ALA A 25 26.96 -14.06 -2.07
N ALA A 26 27.74 -14.67 -2.95
CA ALA A 26 29.01 -15.31 -2.65
C ALA A 26 30.06 -14.36 -2.13
N ASP A 27 30.25 -13.31 -2.92
CA ASP A 27 31.31 -12.36 -2.73
C ASP A 27 31.10 -11.63 -1.41
N PHE A 28 29.84 -11.28 -1.11
CA PHE A 28 29.45 -10.66 0.16
C PHE A 28 29.78 -11.50 1.39
N ALA A 29 29.69 -12.83 1.29
CA ALA A 29 30.00 -13.72 2.40
C ALA A 29 31.48 -14.14 2.43
N SER A 30 32.33 -13.62 1.52
CA SER A 30 33.76 -13.95 1.41
C SER A 30 34.04 -15.44 1.35
N VAL A 31 33.19 -16.16 0.62
CA VAL A 31 33.20 -17.61 0.49
C VAL A 31 33.35 -17.99 -0.97
N SER A 32 34.26 -18.90 -1.26
CA SER A 32 34.47 -19.47 -2.60
C SER A 32 33.49 -20.63 -2.79
N PHE A 33 32.80 -20.72 -3.94
CA PHE A 33 31.69 -21.66 -4.09
C PHE A 33 31.89 -22.83 -5.03
N ASP A 34 31.80 -24.02 -4.43
CA ASP A 34 31.03 -25.16 -4.95
C ASP A 34 29.55 -25.05 -4.48
N TYR A 35 28.86 -23.98 -4.88
CA TYR A 35 27.43 -23.84 -4.60
C TYR A 35 26.58 -24.58 -5.61
N VAL A 36 25.37 -24.94 -5.18
CA VAL A 36 24.50 -25.80 -5.96
C VAL A 36 24.10 -25.05 -7.22
N SER A 37 24.62 -25.52 -8.36
CA SER A 37 24.06 -25.24 -9.67
C SER A 37 23.01 -26.28 -10.01
N GLN A 38 22.04 -25.90 -10.85
CA GLN A 38 21.11 -26.88 -11.43
C GLN A 38 21.89 -27.96 -12.17
N ALA A 39 22.87 -27.57 -12.99
CA ALA A 39 23.61 -28.49 -13.85
C ALA A 39 24.39 -29.56 -13.06
N LEU A 40 24.93 -29.22 -11.89
CA LEU A 40 25.75 -30.13 -11.09
C LEU A 40 24.92 -31.05 -10.17
N ASN A 41 23.67 -30.69 -9.85
CA ASN A 41 22.87 -31.37 -8.82
C ASN A 41 21.43 -31.70 -9.25
N ASP A 42 21.19 -31.90 -10.56
CA ASP A 42 19.85 -32.09 -11.12
C ASP A 42 19.05 -33.24 -10.45
N GLY A 43 19.75 -34.23 -9.86
CA GLY A 43 19.15 -35.33 -9.07
C GLY A 43 18.86 -35.02 -7.60
N GLU A 44 19.49 -34.01 -6.99
CA GLU A 44 19.37 -33.68 -5.56
C GLU A 44 18.50 -32.46 -5.30
N ILE A 45 18.30 -31.59 -6.30
CA ILE A 45 17.43 -30.42 -6.16
C ILE A 45 15.96 -30.86 -6.26
N PRO A 46 15.14 -30.68 -5.22
CA PRO A 46 13.73 -31.10 -5.25
C PRO A 46 12.88 -30.19 -6.12
N GLY A 47 11.76 -30.71 -6.63
CA GLY A 47 10.69 -29.93 -7.28
C GLY A 47 10.97 -29.45 -8.72
N PRO A 48 9.98 -28.79 -9.35
CA PRO A 48 10.05 -28.38 -10.75
C PRO A 48 10.87 -27.09 -10.98
N GLU A 49 10.92 -26.19 -9.98
CA GLU A 49 11.60 -24.89 -10.05
C GLU A 49 13.08 -25.01 -9.68
N LYS A 50 13.85 -25.75 -10.47
CA LYS A 50 15.21 -26.20 -10.12
C LYS A 50 16.17 -25.07 -9.76
N HIS A 51 16.30 -24.03 -10.58
CA HIS A 51 17.22 -22.92 -10.27
C HIS A 51 16.80 -22.15 -9.01
N ASN A 52 15.50 -21.88 -8.84
CA ASN A 52 14.98 -21.24 -7.63
C ASN A 52 15.21 -22.10 -6.37
N ASN A 53 15.08 -23.42 -6.49
CA ASN A 53 15.32 -24.32 -5.37
C ASN A 53 16.82 -24.47 -5.07
N ALA A 54 17.69 -24.44 -6.08
CA ALA A 54 19.14 -24.33 -5.90
C ALA A 54 19.53 -23.04 -5.17
N ALA A 55 18.93 -21.90 -5.54
CA ALA A 55 19.16 -20.63 -4.84
C ALA A 55 18.73 -20.68 -3.37
N LYS A 56 17.58 -21.29 -3.05
CA LYS A 56 17.13 -21.51 -1.66
C LYS A 56 18.10 -22.39 -0.87
N ILE A 57 18.65 -23.42 -1.50
CA ILE A 57 19.69 -24.28 -0.91
C ILE A 57 20.95 -23.46 -0.61
N ASN A 58 21.40 -22.64 -1.56
CA ASN A 58 22.55 -21.76 -1.39
C ASN A 58 22.35 -20.73 -0.27
N ILE A 59 21.13 -20.21 -0.09
CA ILE A 59 20.77 -19.33 1.04
C ILE A 59 20.97 -20.05 2.38
N LEU A 60 20.57 -21.32 2.51
CA LEU A 60 20.78 -22.09 3.75
C LEU A 60 22.27 -22.31 4.03
N ARG A 61 23.09 -22.59 3.01
CA ARG A 61 24.55 -22.74 3.16
C ARG A 61 25.24 -21.44 3.57
N LEU A 62 24.79 -20.33 2.99
CA LEU A 62 25.23 -18.99 3.41
C LEU A 62 24.88 -18.72 4.87
N HIS A 63 23.66 -19.08 5.27
CA HIS A 63 23.22 -18.97 6.65
C HIS A 63 24.08 -19.81 7.60
N ASP A 64 24.33 -21.08 7.25
CA ASP A 64 25.18 -22.00 8.01
C ASP A 64 26.60 -21.46 8.16
N THR A 65 27.17 -20.91 7.09
CA THR A 65 28.51 -20.33 7.14
C THR A 65 28.57 -19.07 8.00
N LYS A 66 27.58 -18.19 7.89
CA LYS A 66 27.55 -16.90 8.59
C LYS A 66 27.22 -17.05 10.08
N HIS A 67 26.35 -18.00 10.42
CA HIS A 67 25.77 -18.13 11.76
C HIS A 67 26.17 -19.42 12.49
N GLY A 68 26.96 -20.30 11.86
CA GLY A 68 27.39 -21.57 12.45
C GLY A 68 26.24 -22.57 12.63
N THR A 69 25.19 -22.46 11.82
CA THR A 69 24.04 -23.39 11.81
C THR A 69 24.30 -24.61 10.91
N ASP A 70 23.36 -25.55 10.88
CA ASP A 70 23.39 -26.76 10.02
C ASP A 70 22.03 -26.98 9.33
N LEU A 71 21.46 -25.89 8.80
CA LEU A 71 20.13 -25.83 8.21
C LEU A 71 20.06 -26.53 6.84
N ASP A 72 21.15 -26.57 6.06
CA ASP A 72 21.23 -27.36 4.84
C ASP A 72 20.86 -28.83 5.10
N ASN A 73 21.51 -29.44 6.10
CA ASN A 73 21.31 -30.84 6.44
C ASN A 73 19.99 -31.10 7.18
N GLN A 74 19.30 -30.05 7.63
CA GLN A 74 18.02 -30.12 8.35
C GLN A 74 16.81 -29.76 7.48
N ARG A 75 16.95 -29.73 6.16
CA ARG A 75 15.84 -29.49 5.24
C ARG A 75 14.68 -30.49 5.43
N PRO A 76 13.42 -30.05 5.28
CA PRO A 76 12.99 -28.71 4.89
C PRO A 76 13.04 -27.71 6.06
N VAL A 77 13.48 -26.48 5.77
CA VAL A 77 13.55 -25.39 6.75
C VAL A 77 12.51 -24.34 6.44
N GLN A 78 11.75 -23.91 7.43
CA GLN A 78 10.89 -22.75 7.33
C GLN A 78 11.49 -21.61 8.16
N CYS A 79 11.91 -20.52 7.50
CA CYS A 79 12.57 -19.39 8.18
C CYS A 79 11.75 -18.85 9.35
N SER A 80 10.42 -18.86 9.25
CA SER A 80 9.52 -18.41 10.33
C SER A 80 9.47 -19.31 11.57
N GLN A 81 10.13 -20.47 11.57
CA GLN A 81 10.37 -21.23 12.79
C GLN A 81 11.30 -20.45 13.73
N CYS A 82 12.31 -19.76 13.18
CA CYS A 82 13.28 -18.99 13.95
C CYS A 82 13.01 -17.47 13.87
N HIS A 83 12.66 -16.97 12.69
CA HIS A 83 12.44 -15.54 12.47
C HIS A 83 10.96 -15.19 12.55
N TYR A 84 10.53 -14.59 13.66
CA TYR A 84 9.13 -14.21 13.86
C TYR A 84 8.55 -13.43 12.66
N SER A 85 7.34 -13.78 12.25
CA SER A 85 6.61 -13.07 11.20
C SER A 85 5.18 -12.79 11.70
N PRO A 86 4.85 -11.53 12.00
CA PRO A 86 3.51 -11.16 12.48
C PRO A 86 2.38 -11.59 11.53
N ALA A 87 2.65 -11.68 10.22
CA ALA A 87 1.69 -12.16 9.23
C ALA A 87 1.19 -13.59 9.48
N LEU A 88 2.00 -14.42 10.16
CA LEU A 88 1.66 -15.81 10.51
C LEU A 88 1.07 -15.94 11.93
N ASP A 89 1.16 -14.89 12.74
CA ASP A 89 0.60 -14.84 14.08
C ASP A 89 -0.81 -14.22 14.06
N LEU A 90 -1.77 -15.02 13.62
CA LEU A 90 -3.18 -14.61 13.56
C LEU A 90 -3.77 -14.29 14.94
N ALA A 91 -3.14 -14.78 16.02
CA ALA A 91 -3.59 -14.54 17.39
C ALA A 91 -2.90 -13.33 18.04
N GLN A 92 -1.91 -12.73 17.37
CA GLN A 92 -1.16 -11.55 17.85
C GLN A 92 -0.54 -11.76 19.24
N GLN A 93 -0.04 -12.96 19.52
CA GLN A 93 0.62 -13.32 20.77
C GLN A 93 2.09 -12.89 20.80
N GLY A 94 2.67 -12.53 19.65
CA GLY A 94 4.08 -12.19 19.53
C GLY A 94 4.98 -13.40 19.26
N PRO A 95 6.32 -13.19 19.28
CA PRO A 95 7.29 -14.28 19.16
C PRO A 95 7.10 -15.34 20.23
N VAL A 96 7.15 -16.61 19.84
CA VAL A 96 7.05 -17.74 20.78
C VAL A 96 8.10 -18.80 20.49
N ASP A 97 8.52 -19.47 21.56
CA ASP A 97 9.34 -20.67 21.49
C ASP A 97 8.48 -21.89 21.81
N ASP A 98 8.67 -22.97 21.06
CA ASP A 98 8.12 -24.28 21.39
C ASP A 98 9.13 -25.06 22.26
N ASP A 99 8.74 -26.27 22.70
CA ASP A 99 9.62 -27.14 23.48
C ASP A 99 10.94 -27.40 22.71
N PRO A 100 12.13 -27.13 23.30
CA PRO A 100 13.42 -27.38 22.65
C PRO A 100 13.61 -28.81 22.15
N GLU A 101 13.00 -29.81 22.79
CA GLU A 101 13.09 -31.21 22.35
C GLU A 101 12.22 -31.50 21.12
N SER A 102 11.26 -30.62 20.81
CA SER A 102 10.36 -30.80 19.67
C SER A 102 10.92 -30.27 18.35
N GLY A 103 12.05 -29.55 18.38
CA GLY A 103 12.58 -28.85 17.20
C GLY A 103 11.59 -27.80 16.65
N GLY A 104 10.71 -27.28 17.50
CA GLY A 104 9.70 -26.30 17.14
C GLY A 104 10.26 -24.87 17.03
N ARG A 105 9.38 -23.89 17.15
CA ARG A 105 9.70 -22.47 17.01
C ARG A 105 10.73 -22.00 18.04
N GLN A 106 11.59 -21.08 17.61
CA GLN A 106 12.64 -20.44 18.38
C GLN A 106 12.67 -18.95 18.02
N GLN A 107 11.57 -18.24 18.28
CA GLN A 107 11.35 -16.88 17.78
C GLN A 107 11.75 -15.78 18.75
N THR A 108 11.88 -16.08 20.05
CA THR A 108 12.07 -15.05 21.08
C THR A 108 13.46 -14.43 21.06
N SER A 109 14.45 -15.14 20.50
CA SER A 109 15.87 -14.78 20.58
C SER A 109 16.49 -14.46 19.21
N HIS A 110 15.66 -14.29 18.18
CA HIS A 110 16.10 -13.98 16.83
C HIS A 110 15.34 -12.78 16.29
N VAL A 111 16.00 -12.02 15.41
CA VAL A 111 15.35 -10.92 14.70
C VAL A 111 14.17 -11.44 13.87
N SER A 112 13.18 -10.58 13.62
CA SER A 112 12.02 -10.90 12.80
C SER A 112 12.44 -11.21 11.36
N MET A 113 11.52 -11.84 10.61
CA MET A 113 11.71 -12.08 9.18
C MET A 113 11.85 -10.76 8.40
N SER A 114 11.19 -9.68 8.83
CA SER A 114 11.32 -8.37 8.18
C SER A 114 12.73 -7.82 8.33
N ARG A 115 13.27 -7.80 9.55
CA ARG A 115 14.65 -7.35 9.80
C ARG A 115 15.67 -8.24 9.10
N ALA A 116 15.52 -9.56 9.18
CA ALA A 116 16.42 -10.52 8.52
C ALA A 116 16.49 -10.35 6.99
N MET A 117 15.38 -9.96 6.34
CA MET A 117 15.37 -9.70 4.90
C MET A 117 15.69 -8.25 4.59
N HIS A 118 14.84 -7.32 5.02
CA HIS A 118 14.88 -5.94 4.54
C HIS A 118 16.10 -5.19 5.05
N GLN A 119 16.39 -5.24 6.36
CA GLN A 119 17.56 -4.54 6.90
C GLN A 119 18.84 -5.13 6.31
N HIS A 120 18.99 -6.47 6.36
CA HIS A 120 20.21 -7.10 5.88
C HIS A 120 20.51 -6.75 4.42
N HIS A 121 19.52 -6.86 3.53
CA HIS A 121 19.72 -6.57 2.12
C HIS A 121 19.81 -5.06 1.83
N GLY A 122 19.10 -4.23 2.60
CA GLY A 122 19.12 -2.78 2.45
C GLY A 122 20.46 -2.13 2.80
N GLU A 123 21.27 -2.79 3.61
CA GLU A 123 22.61 -2.34 4.03
C GLU A 123 23.74 -2.83 3.10
N LEU A 124 23.45 -3.71 2.13
CA LEU A 124 24.47 -4.26 1.23
C LEU A 124 24.95 -3.22 0.22
N MET A 125 26.27 -3.13 0.06
CA MET A 125 26.95 -2.23 -0.88
C MET A 125 27.75 -3.02 -1.90
N PHE A 126 27.50 -2.82 -3.19
CA PHE A 126 28.27 -3.42 -4.28
C PHE A 126 28.96 -2.33 -5.09
N ALA A 127 30.30 -2.39 -5.18
CA ALA A 127 31.11 -1.38 -5.86
C ALA A 127 30.85 0.06 -5.35
N ASP A 128 30.83 0.23 -4.02
CA ASP A 128 30.57 1.50 -3.30
C ASP A 128 29.18 2.11 -3.51
N GLU A 129 28.25 1.39 -4.15
CA GLU A 129 26.85 1.79 -4.32
C GLU A 129 25.91 0.82 -3.60
N PRO A 130 24.72 1.25 -3.14
CA PRO A 130 23.72 0.34 -2.58
C PRO A 130 23.38 -0.75 -3.58
N LEU A 131 23.42 -2.02 -3.15
CA LEU A 131 23.03 -3.16 -3.99
C LEU A 131 21.59 -2.99 -4.49
N PHE A 132 20.74 -2.44 -3.64
CA PHE A 132 19.37 -2.08 -3.95
C PHE A 132 19.26 -0.55 -3.97
N PRO A 133 19.02 0.07 -5.14
CA PRO A 133 18.98 1.53 -5.26
C PRO A 133 17.83 2.13 -4.46
N GLN A 134 18.01 3.35 -3.97
CA GLN A 134 16.94 4.09 -3.30
C GLN A 134 15.99 4.71 -4.32
N MET A 135 14.71 4.75 -3.99
CA MET A 135 13.70 5.42 -4.78
C MET A 135 13.80 6.94 -4.55
N PRO A 136 13.96 7.78 -5.59
CA PRO A 136 13.89 9.23 -5.42
C PRO A 136 12.50 9.65 -4.92
N LEU A 137 12.39 10.80 -4.26
CA LEU A 137 11.12 11.24 -3.69
C LEU A 137 10.05 11.50 -4.77
N PRO A 138 8.76 11.42 -4.42
CA PRO A 138 7.70 11.85 -5.32
C PRO A 138 7.94 13.28 -5.84
N GLY A 139 7.80 13.47 -7.15
CA GLY A 139 8.10 14.73 -7.83
C GLY A 139 9.54 14.90 -8.30
N GLU A 140 10.48 14.07 -7.81
CA GLU A 140 11.88 14.07 -8.23
C GLU A 140 12.24 12.94 -9.21
N ARG A 141 11.28 12.05 -9.50
CA ARG A 141 11.45 10.90 -10.41
C ARG A 141 10.46 10.90 -11.56
N THR A 142 10.84 10.27 -12.67
CA THR A 142 9.91 9.93 -13.75
C THR A 142 9.20 8.60 -13.48
N LEU A 143 8.12 8.31 -14.22
CA LEU A 143 7.45 7.01 -14.12
C LEU A 143 8.34 5.84 -14.55
N ASP A 144 9.17 6.05 -15.57
CA ASP A 144 10.09 5.03 -16.08
C ASP A 144 11.19 4.73 -15.06
N GLU A 145 11.78 5.77 -14.47
CA GLU A 145 12.78 5.64 -13.40
C GLU A 145 12.19 4.92 -12.17
N ALA A 146 10.97 5.26 -11.77
CA ALA A 146 10.28 4.59 -10.68
C ALA A 146 10.04 3.10 -10.99
N ALA A 147 9.67 2.77 -12.24
CA ALA A 147 9.50 1.39 -12.67
C ALA A 147 10.82 0.60 -12.62
N ASP A 148 11.91 1.19 -13.13
CA ASP A 148 13.24 0.56 -13.13
C ASP A 148 13.74 0.29 -11.71
N VAL A 149 13.61 1.27 -10.81
CA VAL A 149 13.99 1.10 -9.40
C VAL A 149 13.13 0.04 -8.71
N LEU A 150 11.81 -0.02 -8.97
CA LEU A 150 10.95 -1.08 -8.42
C LEU A 150 11.38 -2.48 -8.87
N GLN A 151 11.71 -2.64 -10.15
CA GLN A 151 12.22 -3.90 -10.72
C GLN A 151 13.54 -4.32 -10.09
N ALA A 152 14.42 -3.36 -9.80
CA ALA A 152 15.70 -3.59 -9.15
C ALA A 152 15.58 -3.83 -7.63
N THR A 153 14.46 -3.46 -7.00
CA THR A 153 14.28 -3.47 -5.54
C THR A 153 13.16 -4.41 -5.08
N CYS A 154 11.99 -3.87 -4.70
CA CYS A 154 10.91 -4.59 -4.05
C CYS A 154 10.42 -5.78 -4.89
N TYR A 155 10.37 -5.64 -6.22
CA TYR A 155 9.89 -6.70 -7.11
C TYR A 155 10.88 -7.85 -7.31
N GLN A 156 12.08 -7.78 -6.74
CA GLN A 156 12.98 -8.93 -6.66
C GLN A 156 12.44 -9.98 -5.67
N CYS A 157 11.68 -9.57 -4.65
CA CYS A 157 11.20 -10.46 -3.59
C CYS A 157 9.67 -10.49 -3.47
N HIS A 158 9.01 -9.38 -3.80
CA HIS A 158 7.56 -9.25 -3.75
C HIS A 158 6.93 -9.46 -5.13
N PRO A 159 5.71 -10.01 -5.19
CA PRO A 159 5.02 -10.26 -6.46
C PRO A 159 4.74 -8.94 -7.19
N GLY A 160 5.35 -8.73 -8.35
CA GLY A 160 5.35 -7.42 -9.00
C GLY A 160 5.88 -7.37 -10.41
N LYS A 161 6.89 -8.19 -10.74
CA LYS A 161 7.38 -8.36 -12.12
C LYS A 161 6.29 -8.90 -13.04
N ASN A 162 5.51 -9.86 -12.55
CA ASN A 162 4.42 -10.52 -13.26
C ASN A 162 3.07 -10.10 -12.69
N THR A 163 2.90 -10.23 -11.37
CA THR A 163 1.59 -10.04 -10.73
C THR A 163 1.18 -8.58 -10.66
N GLN A 164 2.14 -7.64 -10.69
CA GLN A 164 1.91 -6.20 -10.56
C GLN A 164 1.02 -5.91 -9.34
N CYS A 165 1.46 -6.36 -8.14
CA CYS A 165 0.64 -6.23 -6.94
C CYS A 165 0.22 -4.79 -6.69
N LEU A 166 1.12 -3.82 -6.93
CA LEU A 166 0.77 -2.41 -6.97
C LEU A 166 0.28 -2.02 -8.39
N ARG A 167 -1.03 -1.80 -8.48
CA ARG A 167 -1.74 -1.35 -9.68
C ARG A 167 -2.93 -0.48 -9.28
N GLY A 168 -3.78 -0.09 -10.22
CA GLY A 168 -4.93 0.77 -9.89
C GLY A 168 -4.59 2.26 -9.89
N ALA A 169 -5.43 3.04 -9.21
CA ALA A 169 -5.40 4.50 -9.26
C ALA A 169 -4.12 5.09 -8.66
N MET A 170 -3.63 4.53 -7.56
CA MET A 170 -2.42 5.02 -6.89
C MET A 170 -1.18 4.78 -7.76
N ALA A 171 -1.03 3.57 -8.32
CA ALA A 171 0.05 3.25 -9.24
C ALA A 171 0.01 4.14 -10.51
N ALA A 172 -1.19 4.37 -11.06
CA ALA A 172 -1.39 5.27 -12.20
C ALA A 172 -1.02 6.73 -11.86
N GLY A 173 -1.18 7.12 -10.60
CA GLY A 173 -0.76 8.42 -10.05
C GLY A 173 0.73 8.52 -9.75
N GLY A 174 1.53 7.48 -10.01
CA GLY A 174 2.98 7.47 -9.77
C GLY A 174 3.41 7.12 -8.34
N VAL A 175 2.46 6.71 -7.49
CA VAL A 175 2.75 6.20 -6.15
C VAL A 175 3.37 4.82 -6.25
N VAL A 176 4.45 4.59 -5.51
CA VAL A 176 5.18 3.32 -5.46
C VAL A 176 5.26 2.76 -4.04
N CYS A 177 5.76 1.54 -3.89
CA CYS A 177 5.84 0.83 -2.62
C CYS A 177 6.56 1.65 -1.53
N GLN A 178 7.65 2.32 -1.90
CA GLN A 178 8.47 3.10 -1.00
C GLN A 178 7.73 4.33 -0.46
N ASP A 179 6.84 4.95 -1.22
CA ASP A 179 6.08 6.12 -0.73
C ASP A 179 5.10 5.74 0.39
N CYS A 180 4.73 4.46 0.47
CA CYS A 180 3.81 3.92 1.47
C CYS A 180 4.57 3.30 2.65
N HIS A 181 5.58 2.47 2.38
CA HIS A 181 6.21 1.62 3.39
C HIS A 181 7.60 2.08 3.84
N GLY A 182 8.26 2.94 3.07
CA GLY A 182 9.66 3.29 3.22
C GLY A 182 10.64 2.42 2.42
N SER A 183 11.92 2.75 2.52
CA SER A 183 13.04 1.97 2.01
C SER A 183 13.20 0.63 2.75
N MET A 184 14.01 -0.30 2.21
CA MET A 184 14.24 -1.58 2.87
C MET A 184 14.86 -1.45 4.27
N VAL A 185 15.76 -0.48 4.49
CA VAL A 185 16.32 -0.26 5.83
C VAL A 185 15.26 0.24 6.82
N GLN A 186 14.33 1.11 6.38
CA GLN A 186 13.19 1.57 7.18
C GLN A 186 12.19 0.45 7.49
N VAL A 187 11.92 -0.43 6.52
CA VAL A 187 11.05 -1.61 6.72
C VAL A 187 11.70 -2.66 7.63
N GLY A 188 13.02 -2.76 7.59
CA GLY A 188 13.80 -3.65 8.44
C GLY A 188 14.06 -3.13 9.85
N ASP A 189 13.89 -1.83 10.11
CA ASP A 189 14.09 -1.24 11.44
C ASP A 189 12.89 -1.49 12.38
N ASP A 190 12.70 -2.75 12.74
CA ASP A 190 11.58 -3.20 13.56
C ASP A 190 11.92 -3.44 15.04
N PHE A 191 10.87 -3.76 15.81
CA PHE A 191 10.91 -4.03 17.25
C PHE A 191 11.85 -5.16 17.71
N THR A 192 12.43 -5.94 16.80
CA THR A 192 13.19 -7.15 17.14
C THR A 192 14.71 -6.97 17.16
N GLU A 193 15.21 -5.75 16.97
CA GLU A 193 16.65 -5.43 16.92
C GLU A 193 17.47 -6.09 18.02
N ASN A 194 16.97 -6.03 19.26
CA ASN A 194 17.72 -6.44 20.44
C ASN A 194 17.47 -7.90 20.83
N LEU A 195 16.59 -8.64 20.12
CA LEU A 195 16.26 -10.04 20.45
C LEU A 195 17.46 -10.99 20.49
N PRO A 196 18.47 -10.86 19.61
CA PRO A 196 19.69 -11.68 19.70
C PRO A 196 20.50 -11.49 21.00
N HIS A 197 20.32 -10.38 21.71
CA HIS A 197 21.03 -10.07 22.95
C HIS A 197 20.16 -10.23 24.20
N THR A 198 18.90 -9.82 24.11
CA THR A 198 17.91 -9.90 25.18
C THR A 198 16.64 -10.51 24.59
N PRO A 199 16.22 -11.72 24.99
CA PRO A 199 15.04 -12.36 24.42
C PRO A 199 13.74 -11.58 24.62
N TYR A 200 12.71 -11.92 23.84
CA TYR A 200 11.34 -11.44 24.00
C TYR A 200 10.75 -11.96 25.33
N PRO A 201 9.97 -11.14 26.07
CA PRO A 201 9.53 -9.78 25.73
C PRO A 201 10.51 -8.67 26.08
N GLU A 202 11.52 -8.91 26.92
CA GLU A 202 12.36 -7.85 27.49
C GLU A 202 13.19 -7.09 26.45
N GLY A 203 13.63 -7.74 25.37
CA GLY A 203 14.39 -7.10 24.29
C GLY A 203 13.54 -6.48 23.19
N ALA A 204 12.21 -6.57 23.25
CA ALA A 204 11.34 -5.96 22.25
C ALA A 204 11.32 -4.43 22.39
N ASP A 205 11.65 -3.71 21.33
CA ASP A 205 11.48 -2.25 21.27
C ASP A 205 10.16 -1.89 20.59
N LEU A 206 9.09 -1.82 21.37
CA LEU A 206 7.75 -1.50 20.88
C LEU A 206 7.57 -0.02 20.50
N SER A 207 8.61 0.82 20.63
CA SER A 207 8.61 2.16 20.03
C SER A 207 8.90 2.12 18.53
N LYS A 208 9.44 1.02 18.02
CA LYS A 208 9.67 0.77 16.60
C LYS A 208 8.48 0.07 15.96
N ARG A 209 8.45 0.09 14.63
CA ARG A 209 7.39 -0.54 13.84
C ARG A 209 7.29 -2.04 14.10
N VAL A 210 6.05 -2.54 14.08
CA VAL A 210 5.76 -3.98 14.02
C VAL A 210 5.41 -4.31 12.56
N PRO A 211 6.21 -5.10 11.82
CA PRO A 211 5.91 -5.45 10.43
C PRO A 211 4.51 -6.05 10.32
N TRP A 212 3.73 -5.74 9.27
CA TRP A 212 2.32 -6.15 9.12
C TRP A 212 1.34 -5.64 10.19
N GLY A 213 1.80 -4.92 11.21
CA GLY A 213 0.98 -4.25 12.21
C GLY A 213 1.00 -2.72 12.07
N SER A 214 2.16 -2.17 11.71
CA SER A 214 2.41 -0.76 11.40
C SER A 214 2.41 -0.55 9.88
N GLU A 215 1.22 -0.56 9.29
CA GLU A 215 1.00 -0.31 7.87
C GLU A 215 0.32 1.05 7.64
N PRO A 216 0.57 1.70 6.50
CA PRO A 216 -0.09 2.95 6.13
C PRO A 216 -1.60 2.74 5.93
N GLY A 217 -2.37 3.76 6.30
CA GLY A 217 -3.80 3.84 6.05
C GLY A 217 -4.12 4.86 4.96
N CYS A 218 -5.40 4.94 4.57
CA CYS A 218 -5.92 6.00 3.72
C CYS A 218 -5.58 7.38 4.30
N GLY A 219 -5.76 7.55 5.61
CA GLY A 219 -5.47 8.79 6.34
C GLY A 219 -3.99 9.17 6.39
N SER A 220 -3.08 8.32 5.91
CA SER A 220 -1.65 8.64 5.82
C SER A 220 -1.32 9.56 4.63
N CYS A 221 -2.12 9.50 3.55
CA CYS A 221 -2.01 10.43 2.43
C CYS A 221 -3.25 11.32 2.26
N HIS A 222 -4.43 10.82 2.64
CA HIS A 222 -5.69 11.53 2.58
C HIS A 222 -6.05 12.08 3.96
N THR A 223 -5.28 13.08 4.37
CA THR A 223 -5.24 13.62 5.73
C THR A 223 -6.43 14.50 6.07
N GLY A 224 -7.12 15.06 5.08
CA GLY A 224 -8.20 16.02 5.29
C GLY A 224 -9.06 16.24 4.05
N ASP A 225 -9.57 17.46 3.89
CA ASP A 225 -10.46 17.85 2.80
C ASP A 225 -10.07 19.23 2.23
N ALA A 226 -10.91 19.79 1.34
CA ALA A 226 -10.58 21.04 0.64
C ALA A 226 -10.58 22.29 1.56
N LEU A 227 -11.25 22.25 2.71
CA LEU A 227 -11.23 23.34 3.68
C LEU A 227 -10.07 23.20 4.65
N ASN A 228 -9.83 21.97 5.10
CA ASN A 228 -8.74 21.66 5.99
C ASN A 228 -8.00 20.40 5.50
N PRO A 229 -6.93 20.56 4.70
CA PRO A 229 -6.18 19.42 4.18
C PRO A 229 -5.32 18.72 5.25
N ASN A 230 -5.22 19.29 6.47
CA ASN A 230 -4.45 18.74 7.60
C ASN A 230 -2.96 18.52 7.29
N HIS A 231 -2.33 19.45 6.56
CA HIS A 231 -0.88 19.42 6.30
C HIS A 231 -0.09 20.11 7.41
N GLU A 232 0.06 19.44 8.55
CA GLU A 232 0.78 19.99 9.70
C GLU A 232 2.28 19.63 9.70
N GLY A 233 3.16 20.63 9.81
CA GLY A 233 4.61 20.44 10.00
C GLY A 233 5.43 20.26 8.71
N GLU A 234 6.73 20.00 8.87
CA GLU A 234 7.70 19.89 7.77
C GLU A 234 7.80 18.45 7.21
N GLY A 235 8.49 18.28 6.07
CA GLY A 235 8.71 16.96 5.47
C GLY A 235 7.49 16.34 4.76
N LEU A 236 6.39 17.09 4.60
CA LEU A 236 5.23 16.63 3.85
C LEU A 236 5.42 16.92 2.34
N ILE A 237 5.12 15.92 1.51
CA ILE A 237 5.13 16.07 0.05
C ILE A 237 3.68 16.19 -0.42
N VAL A 238 3.24 17.41 -0.67
CA VAL A 238 1.84 17.71 -1.04
C VAL A 238 1.65 17.55 -2.54
N ALA A 239 0.54 16.93 -2.94
CA ALA A 239 0.18 16.78 -4.35
C ALA A 239 -0.17 18.14 -4.98
N PRO A 240 -0.08 18.28 -6.33
CA PRO A 240 -0.43 19.53 -7.00
C PRO A 240 -1.87 20.02 -6.77
N ASP A 241 -2.78 19.13 -6.38
CA ASP A 241 -4.16 19.49 -6.01
C ASP A 241 -4.28 20.20 -4.65
N GLY A 242 -3.22 20.21 -3.84
CA GLY A 242 -3.19 20.86 -2.53
C GLY A 242 -3.98 20.15 -1.43
N ILE A 243 -4.50 18.95 -1.68
CA ILE A 243 -5.38 18.24 -0.72
C ILE A 243 -4.68 16.99 -0.18
N ARG A 244 -4.20 16.10 -1.05
CA ARG A 244 -3.57 14.84 -0.62
C ARG A 244 -2.04 14.95 -0.55
N LEU A 245 -1.43 14.05 0.20
CA LEU A 245 0.02 13.84 0.19
C LEU A 245 0.39 12.79 -0.87
N LEU A 246 1.63 12.88 -1.37
CA LEU A 246 2.24 11.91 -2.28
C LEU A 246 3.06 10.83 -1.55
N GLN A 247 3.19 10.94 -0.23
CA GLN A 247 3.94 10.02 0.61
C GLN A 247 3.21 9.84 1.95
N ALA A 248 3.16 8.61 2.45
CA ALA A 248 2.41 8.22 3.65
C ALA A 248 3.11 8.57 4.96
N TYR A 249 4.37 9.00 4.89
CA TYR A 249 5.21 9.38 6.02
C TYR A 249 6.01 10.64 5.63
N ARG A 250 6.65 11.29 6.61
CA ARG A 250 7.43 12.51 6.36
C ARG A 250 8.78 12.17 5.71
N SER A 251 9.23 12.97 4.76
CA SER A 251 10.48 12.71 4.03
C SER A 251 11.75 12.77 4.89
N ASP A 252 11.68 13.42 6.04
CA ASP A 252 12.74 13.49 7.06
C ASP A 252 12.63 12.38 8.13
N ASP A 253 11.59 11.55 8.08
CA ASP A 253 11.40 10.44 9.00
C ASP A 253 12.26 9.23 8.60
N ILE A 254 13.33 9.00 9.36
CA ILE A 254 14.25 7.88 9.17
C ILE A 254 13.65 6.50 9.45
N THR A 255 12.44 6.43 10.00
CA THR A 255 11.72 5.17 10.30
C THR A 255 10.54 4.92 9.37
N ALA A 256 10.15 5.91 8.56
CA ALA A 256 8.96 5.89 7.71
C ALA A 256 7.66 5.54 8.48
N GLU A 257 7.44 6.18 9.64
CA GLU A 257 6.23 5.97 10.43
C GLU A 257 5.03 6.56 9.69
N PRO A 258 3.97 5.77 9.41
CA PRO A 258 2.82 6.28 8.69
C PRO A 258 2.12 7.41 9.44
N ILE A 259 1.83 8.49 8.72
CA ILE A 259 1.02 9.60 9.23
C ILE A 259 -0.35 9.07 9.65
N ARG A 260 -0.80 9.51 10.82
CA ARG A 260 -2.14 9.23 11.34
C ARG A 260 -2.92 10.53 11.40
N SER A 261 -3.99 10.62 10.62
CA SER A 261 -4.92 11.75 10.68
C SER A 261 -6.26 11.31 11.26
N PRO A 262 -6.47 11.39 12.59
CA PRO A 262 -7.75 11.04 13.21
C PRO A 262 -8.88 12.00 12.84
N ALA A 263 -8.54 13.22 12.38
CA ALA A 263 -9.50 14.21 11.87
C ALA A 263 -9.87 13.98 10.40
N SER A 264 -9.37 12.91 9.79
CA SER A 264 -9.67 12.56 8.42
C SER A 264 -11.14 12.18 8.21
N ARG A 265 -11.69 12.46 7.03
CA ARG A 265 -13.03 11.99 6.60
C ARG A 265 -13.10 10.47 6.37
N PHE A 266 -11.97 9.77 6.43
CA PHE A 266 -11.89 8.32 6.30
C PHE A 266 -12.16 7.64 7.65
N THR A 267 -13.14 6.75 7.71
CA THR A 267 -13.54 6.04 8.93
C THR A 267 -12.68 4.80 9.17
N GLU A 268 -11.36 4.94 9.09
CA GLU A 268 -10.42 3.87 9.46
C GLU A 268 -10.47 3.67 10.97
N ASN A 269 -10.95 2.51 11.42
CA ASN A 269 -11.24 2.24 12.83
C ASN A 269 -10.50 1.02 13.38
N GLN A 270 -9.58 0.45 12.60
CA GLN A 270 -8.67 -0.63 13.00
C GLN A 270 -7.23 -0.26 12.63
N PRO A 271 -6.22 -0.87 13.30
CA PRO A 271 -4.82 -0.65 12.95
C PRO A 271 -4.47 -0.98 11.50
N LEU A 272 -5.16 -1.99 10.93
CA LEU A 272 -5.02 -2.39 9.53
C LEU A 272 -6.27 -2.03 8.73
N TYR A 273 -6.06 -1.40 7.58
CA TYR A 273 -7.11 -1.05 6.62
C TYR A 273 -8.04 -2.23 6.30
N ARG A 274 -7.48 -3.41 6.03
CA ARG A 274 -8.24 -4.63 5.69
C ARG A 274 -9.18 -5.15 6.78
N LEU A 275 -9.04 -4.62 7.98
CA LEU A 275 -9.90 -4.94 9.14
C LEU A 275 -10.89 -3.80 9.42
N SER A 276 -10.71 -2.63 8.81
CA SER A 276 -11.57 -1.48 9.00
C SER A 276 -12.86 -1.62 8.18
N THR A 277 -13.95 -1.18 8.78
CA THR A 277 -15.27 -1.14 8.14
C THR A 277 -15.89 0.24 8.25
N GLY A 278 -16.60 0.66 7.21
CA GLY A 278 -17.43 1.87 7.19
C GLY A 278 -18.88 1.55 6.82
N HIS A 279 -19.73 2.58 6.74
CA HIS A 279 -21.08 2.56 6.14
C HIS A 279 -21.84 1.22 6.25
N GLY A 280 -22.42 0.96 7.43
CA GLY A 280 -23.19 -0.27 7.67
C GLY A 280 -22.35 -1.54 7.87
N GLY A 281 -21.04 -1.40 8.12
CA GLY A 281 -20.12 -2.53 8.35
C GLY A 281 -19.48 -3.08 7.07
N VAL A 282 -19.57 -2.34 5.97
CA VAL A 282 -18.92 -2.68 4.71
C VAL A 282 -17.42 -2.47 4.83
N MET A 283 -16.64 -3.48 4.44
CA MET A 283 -15.18 -3.37 4.34
C MET A 283 -14.81 -2.38 3.24
N CYS A 284 -13.77 -1.59 3.46
CA CYS A 284 -13.35 -0.56 2.52
C CYS A 284 -13.07 -1.11 1.12
N GLU A 285 -12.55 -2.35 1.01
CA GLU A 285 -12.31 -3.00 -0.29
C GLU A 285 -13.58 -3.25 -1.10
N GLY A 286 -14.74 -3.32 -0.44
CA GLY A 286 -16.04 -3.48 -1.10
C GLY A 286 -16.39 -2.31 -2.03
N CYS A 287 -15.93 -1.10 -1.70
CA CYS A 287 -16.14 0.09 -2.51
C CYS A 287 -14.90 0.47 -3.33
N HIS A 288 -13.72 0.42 -2.71
CA HIS A 288 -12.49 0.96 -3.29
C HIS A 288 -11.65 -0.06 -4.07
N GLY A 289 -11.93 -1.37 -3.95
CA GLY A 289 -11.07 -2.44 -4.45
C GLY A 289 -10.01 -2.88 -3.43
N SER A 290 -9.25 -3.92 -3.74
CA SER A 290 -8.27 -4.47 -2.79
C SER A 290 -7.11 -3.51 -2.52
N THR A 291 -6.48 -3.65 -1.35
CA THR A 291 -5.17 -3.02 -1.07
C THR A 291 -4.21 -3.25 -2.23
N HIS A 292 -3.46 -2.20 -2.60
CA HIS A 292 -2.56 -2.16 -3.77
C HIS A 292 -3.23 -2.25 -5.15
N ALA A 293 -4.56 -2.37 -5.26
CA ALA A 293 -5.28 -2.35 -6.52
C ALA A 293 -6.57 -1.50 -6.43
N ILE A 294 -6.47 -0.36 -5.75
CA ILE A 294 -7.59 0.58 -5.58
C ILE A 294 -8.08 1.06 -6.95
N PHE A 295 -9.40 1.08 -7.15
CA PHE A 295 -10.02 1.42 -8.42
C PHE A 295 -9.86 2.90 -8.80
N PRO A 296 -9.90 3.23 -10.10
CA PRO A 296 -9.88 2.30 -11.23
C PRO A 296 -8.46 1.83 -11.58
N ASN A 297 -8.37 0.70 -12.26
CA ASN A 297 -7.18 0.39 -13.05
C ASN A 297 -7.18 1.27 -14.32
N PRO A 298 -6.08 1.96 -14.65
CA PRO A 298 -6.03 2.85 -15.83
C PRO A 298 -6.22 2.09 -17.15
N MET A 299 -5.94 0.78 -17.18
CA MET A 299 -6.23 -0.07 -18.32
C MET A 299 -7.74 -0.39 -18.36
N PRO A 300 -8.51 0.11 -19.34
CA PRO A 300 -9.97 0.03 -19.30
C PRO A 300 -10.51 -1.40 -19.20
N ASN A 301 -9.85 -2.35 -19.88
CA ASN A 301 -10.24 -3.75 -19.94
C ASN A 301 -9.60 -4.63 -18.86
N ALA A 302 -8.93 -4.04 -17.85
CA ALA A 302 -8.37 -4.82 -16.75
C ALA A 302 -9.47 -5.50 -15.94
N ASN A 303 -9.18 -6.72 -15.46
CA ASN A 303 -10.12 -7.48 -14.63
C ASN A 303 -10.55 -6.72 -13.36
N ASP A 304 -9.68 -5.88 -12.81
CA ASP A 304 -10.01 -5.05 -11.64
C ASP A 304 -11.21 -4.11 -11.91
N ASN A 305 -11.40 -3.66 -13.15
CA ASN A 305 -12.50 -2.75 -13.50
C ASN A 305 -13.85 -3.45 -13.74
N VAL A 306 -13.87 -4.78 -13.87
CA VAL A 306 -15.07 -5.54 -14.25
C VAL A 306 -16.16 -5.39 -13.20
N THR A 307 -15.81 -5.53 -11.92
CA THR A 307 -16.77 -5.41 -10.81
C THR A 307 -17.48 -4.06 -10.81
N ALA A 308 -16.72 -2.96 -10.83
CA ALA A 308 -17.29 -1.61 -10.87
C ALA A 308 -18.15 -1.39 -12.11
N THR A 309 -17.65 -1.79 -13.28
CA THR A 309 -18.39 -1.62 -14.54
C THR A 309 -19.72 -2.36 -14.54
N GLN A 310 -19.78 -3.58 -13.99
CA GLN A 310 -21.02 -4.34 -13.90
C GLN A 310 -22.01 -3.77 -12.88
N LEU A 311 -21.51 -3.20 -11.78
CA LEU A 311 -22.35 -2.75 -10.66
C LEU A 311 -22.91 -1.32 -10.82
N GLN A 312 -22.16 -0.41 -11.42
CA GLN A 312 -22.56 1.00 -11.58
C GLN A 312 -22.45 1.50 -13.03
N GLY A 313 -22.14 0.62 -14.00
CA GLY A 313 -22.04 0.98 -15.42
C GLY A 313 -20.74 1.67 -15.82
N HIS A 314 -19.83 1.92 -14.88
CA HIS A 314 -18.52 2.53 -15.16
C HIS A 314 -17.41 2.03 -14.20
N SER A 315 -16.17 2.09 -14.66
CA SER A 315 -15.01 1.80 -13.81
C SER A 315 -14.82 2.88 -12.74
N GLY A 316 -14.17 2.53 -11.64
CA GLY A 316 -13.88 3.43 -10.52
C GLY A 316 -14.28 2.82 -9.19
N THR A 317 -14.07 3.57 -8.11
CA THR A 317 -14.64 3.24 -6.79
C THR A 317 -16.16 3.14 -6.93
N ILE A 318 -16.79 2.18 -6.24
CA ILE A 318 -18.25 2.08 -6.15
C ILE A 318 -18.76 3.29 -5.38
N ILE A 319 -19.46 4.17 -6.08
CA ILE A 319 -19.88 5.48 -5.55
C ILE A 319 -21.34 5.80 -5.86
N GLU A 320 -21.97 5.07 -6.79
CA GLU A 320 -23.40 5.18 -7.05
C GLU A 320 -24.18 4.43 -5.97
N CYS A 321 -24.95 5.15 -5.15
CA CYS A 321 -25.63 4.57 -3.98
C CYS A 321 -26.63 3.47 -4.39
N GLU A 322 -27.20 3.58 -5.58
CA GLU A 322 -28.16 2.62 -6.14
C GLU A 322 -27.54 1.26 -6.51
N THR A 323 -26.21 1.14 -6.48
CA THR A 323 -25.54 -0.17 -6.58
C THR A 323 -25.95 -1.10 -5.44
N CYS A 324 -26.29 -0.57 -4.27
CA CYS A 324 -26.71 -1.36 -3.11
C CYS A 324 -28.08 -0.98 -2.55
N HIS A 325 -28.50 0.27 -2.70
CA HIS A 325 -29.80 0.76 -2.25
C HIS A 325 -30.81 0.73 -3.40
N GLU A 326 -32.07 0.42 -3.09
CA GLU A 326 -33.13 0.46 -4.11
C GLU A 326 -33.28 1.91 -4.64
N PRO A 327 -33.44 2.12 -5.96
CA PRO A 327 -33.65 3.45 -6.52
C PRO A 327 -34.77 4.22 -5.82
N GLY A 328 -34.49 5.47 -5.46
CA GLY A 328 -35.42 6.34 -4.72
C GLY A 328 -35.72 5.93 -3.27
N SER A 329 -35.11 4.87 -2.74
CA SER A 329 -35.34 4.44 -1.34
C SER A 329 -34.63 5.31 -0.31
N LEU A 330 -33.59 6.04 -0.73
CA LEU A 330 -32.84 6.94 0.14
C LEU A 330 -33.45 8.35 0.13
N PRO A 331 -33.68 8.97 1.30
CA PRO A 331 -33.87 10.41 1.35
C PRO A 331 -32.59 11.13 0.90
N MET A 332 -32.72 12.39 0.46
CA MET A 332 -31.55 13.26 0.29
C MET A 332 -30.82 13.38 1.63
N THR A 333 -29.51 13.21 1.62
CA THR A 333 -28.71 13.16 2.84
C THR A 333 -27.28 13.64 2.58
N LEU A 334 -26.59 14.05 3.65
CA LEU A 334 -25.14 14.23 3.70
C LEU A 334 -24.46 13.13 4.55
N GLY A 335 -25.23 12.15 5.02
CA GLY A 335 -24.79 11.09 5.93
C GLY A 335 -24.23 9.85 5.24
N GLY A 336 -23.84 9.95 3.97
CA GLY A 336 -23.19 8.87 3.24
C GLY A 336 -21.76 8.60 3.71
N PRO A 337 -21.08 7.58 3.14
CA PRO A 337 -19.66 7.37 3.37
C PRO A 337 -18.87 8.66 3.13
N HIS A 338 -17.89 8.96 3.99
CA HIS A 338 -17.07 10.18 3.91
C HIS A 338 -17.89 11.48 3.90
N GLY A 339 -19.11 11.51 4.43
CA GLY A 339 -19.99 12.68 4.40
C GLY A 339 -20.50 13.01 2.99
N MET A 340 -20.56 12.02 2.10
CA MET A 340 -21.07 12.20 0.75
C MET A 340 -22.59 12.28 0.73
N HIS A 341 -23.10 13.07 -0.23
CA HIS A 341 -24.49 13.05 -0.62
C HIS A 341 -24.80 11.96 -1.64
N ASN A 342 -26.10 11.76 -1.94
CA ASN A 342 -26.54 10.84 -2.98
C ASN A 342 -25.92 11.27 -4.32
N ARG A 343 -24.93 10.53 -4.81
CA ARG A 343 -24.31 10.80 -6.11
C ARG A 343 -25.17 10.22 -7.23
N GLY A 344 -25.15 10.88 -8.38
CA GLY A 344 -25.95 10.50 -9.55
C GLY A 344 -27.46 10.80 -9.43
N ASP A 345 -27.90 11.40 -8.33
CA ASP A 345 -29.31 11.64 -8.03
C ASP A 345 -29.74 13.05 -8.46
N MET A 346 -30.73 13.14 -9.36
CA MET A 346 -31.21 14.39 -9.96
C MET A 346 -31.82 15.36 -8.95
N ARG A 347 -32.21 14.92 -7.75
CA ARG A 347 -32.70 15.84 -6.71
C ARG A 347 -31.63 16.84 -6.26
N TRP A 348 -30.35 16.48 -6.41
CA TRP A 348 -29.25 17.41 -6.15
C TRP A 348 -29.06 18.45 -7.25
N THR A 349 -29.78 18.38 -8.37
CA THR A 349 -29.75 19.38 -9.44
C THR A 349 -31.05 20.19 -9.59
N ASP A 350 -32.09 19.87 -8.82
CA ASP A 350 -33.45 20.48 -8.91
C ASP A 350 -33.83 21.30 -7.66
N HIS A 351 -32.99 22.28 -7.27
CA HIS A 351 -33.20 23.27 -6.18
C HIS A 351 -33.34 22.74 -4.74
N GLU A 352 -33.65 21.46 -4.52
CA GLU A 352 -33.82 20.87 -3.19
C GLU A 352 -32.52 20.92 -2.36
N HIS A 353 -31.36 20.91 -3.01
CA HIS A 353 -30.06 20.98 -2.34
C HIS A 353 -29.75 22.35 -1.70
N LYS A 354 -30.49 23.42 -2.06
CA LYS A 354 -30.25 24.78 -1.57
C LYS A 354 -30.34 24.87 -0.04
N GLU A 355 -31.30 24.18 0.56
CA GLU A 355 -31.49 24.22 2.02
C GLU A 355 -30.34 23.52 2.74
N PHE A 356 -29.78 22.43 2.18
CA PHE A 356 -28.57 21.81 2.72
C PHE A 356 -27.38 22.77 2.72
N PHE A 357 -27.20 23.54 1.64
CA PHE A 357 -26.14 24.55 1.58
C PHE A 357 -26.35 25.68 2.59
N LYS A 358 -27.58 26.17 2.77
CA LYS A 358 -27.88 27.21 3.76
C LYS A 358 -27.64 26.74 5.20
N ASP A 359 -28.00 25.49 5.48
CA ASP A 359 -27.87 24.92 6.82
C ASP A 359 -26.39 24.70 7.19
N ASP A 360 -25.58 24.20 6.25
CA ASP A 360 -24.14 23.96 6.43
C ASP A 360 -23.36 24.13 5.11
N PRO A 361 -22.89 25.35 4.79
CA PRO A 361 -22.10 25.61 3.60
C PRO A 361 -20.79 24.81 3.56
N ASP A 362 -20.19 24.56 4.73
CA ASP A 362 -18.88 23.92 4.84
C ASP A 362 -18.97 22.41 4.54
N ALA A 363 -20.13 21.78 4.75
CA ALA A 363 -20.38 20.42 4.27
C ALA A 363 -20.19 20.31 2.74
N CYS A 364 -20.57 21.32 1.98
CA CYS A 364 -20.34 21.37 0.53
C CYS A 364 -18.90 21.77 0.20
N ARG A 365 -18.40 22.86 0.80
CA ARG A 365 -17.06 23.41 0.53
C ARG A 365 -15.93 22.42 0.83
N SER A 366 -16.11 21.51 1.78
CA SER A 366 -15.15 20.44 2.09
C SER A 366 -14.79 19.57 0.87
N CYS A 367 -15.70 19.39 -0.09
CA CYS A 367 -15.46 18.63 -1.31
C CYS A 367 -15.44 19.52 -2.57
N HIS A 368 -16.28 20.54 -2.61
CA HIS A 368 -16.44 21.42 -3.76
C HIS A 368 -15.53 22.66 -3.72
N GLY A 369 -14.68 22.79 -2.70
CA GLY A 369 -13.73 23.90 -2.55
C GLY A 369 -14.32 25.07 -1.78
N ALA A 370 -13.45 25.85 -1.13
CA ALA A 370 -13.86 27.06 -0.41
C ALA A 370 -14.54 28.09 -1.33
N ASP A 371 -14.12 28.13 -2.59
CA ASP A 371 -14.66 28.98 -3.66
C ASP A 371 -15.84 28.36 -4.42
N LEU A 372 -16.22 27.11 -4.07
CA LEU A 372 -17.32 26.35 -4.69
C LEU A 372 -17.14 26.08 -6.19
N LEU A 373 -15.92 26.21 -6.73
CA LEU A 373 -15.62 25.96 -8.14
C LEU A 373 -15.29 24.49 -8.45
N GLY A 374 -15.33 23.64 -7.43
CA GLY A 374 -15.02 22.22 -7.51
C GLY A 374 -13.56 21.90 -7.21
N THR A 375 -13.32 20.68 -6.73
CA THR A 375 -11.98 20.14 -6.54
C THR A 375 -11.89 18.72 -7.08
N VAL A 376 -10.72 18.08 -6.95
CA VAL A 376 -10.58 16.65 -7.24
C VAL A 376 -11.53 15.76 -6.42
N LEU A 377 -12.05 16.23 -5.28
CA LEU A 377 -13.01 15.50 -4.45
C LEU A 377 -14.46 15.57 -4.98
N SER A 378 -14.81 16.61 -5.74
CA SER A 378 -16.13 16.77 -6.35
C SER A 378 -16.20 16.24 -7.80
N ALA A 379 -15.09 15.71 -8.32
CA ALA A 379 -15.01 15.23 -9.70
C ALA A 379 -16.06 14.15 -10.03
N ALA A 380 -16.69 14.29 -11.20
CA ALA A 380 -17.72 13.35 -11.65
C ALA A 380 -17.12 11.96 -11.96
N ALA A 381 -17.66 10.90 -11.32
CA ALA A 381 -17.13 9.54 -11.49
C ALA A 381 -17.43 8.92 -12.88
N ALA A 382 -18.44 9.42 -13.56
CA ALA A 382 -18.75 9.14 -14.95
C ALA A 382 -19.40 10.37 -15.58
N ALA A 383 -19.53 10.36 -16.91
CA ALA A 383 -20.23 11.44 -17.61
C ALA A 383 -21.67 11.54 -17.11
N ARG A 384 -22.16 12.78 -16.99
CA ARG A 384 -23.51 13.09 -16.50
C ARG A 384 -24.19 14.05 -17.45
N HIS A 385 -25.50 13.91 -17.53
CA HIS A 385 -26.38 14.77 -18.28
C HIS A 385 -27.47 15.21 -17.30
N TYR A 386 -27.40 16.46 -16.88
CA TYR A 386 -28.32 17.01 -15.90
C TYR A 386 -29.27 17.97 -16.60
N GLU A 387 -30.56 17.76 -16.40
CA GLU A 387 -31.57 18.76 -16.67
C GLU A 387 -31.67 19.62 -15.42
N ILE A 388 -31.38 20.91 -15.57
CA ILE A 388 -31.50 21.92 -14.52
C ILE A 388 -32.79 22.73 -14.74
N GLU A 389 -33.00 23.79 -13.96
CA GLU A 389 -34.15 24.69 -14.15
C GLU A 389 -34.26 25.19 -15.60
N ASP A 390 -35.50 25.54 -15.99
CA ASP A 390 -35.85 26.02 -17.34
C ASP A 390 -35.58 25.02 -18.49
N ASN A 391 -35.48 23.71 -18.18
CA ASN A 391 -35.13 22.65 -19.14
C ASN A 391 -33.76 22.89 -19.79
N GLU A 392 -32.87 23.63 -19.14
CA GLU A 392 -31.48 23.74 -19.58
C GLU A 392 -30.74 22.42 -19.27
N ILE A 393 -29.83 22.08 -20.17
CA ILE A 393 -29.06 20.85 -20.10
C ILE A 393 -27.61 21.21 -19.82
N VAL A 394 -27.07 20.62 -18.75
CA VAL A 394 -25.66 20.69 -18.40
C VAL A 394 -25.03 19.31 -18.58
N ASP A 395 -24.10 19.22 -19.53
CA ASP A 395 -23.27 18.03 -19.74
C ASP A 395 -21.99 18.15 -18.92
N ILE A 396 -21.72 17.15 -18.08
CA ILE A 396 -20.51 17.08 -17.26
C ILE A 396 -19.68 15.88 -17.69
N ALA A 397 -18.41 16.12 -18.02
CA ALA A 397 -17.50 15.05 -18.40
C ALA A 397 -17.05 14.24 -17.19
N ARG A 398 -16.69 12.96 -17.43
CA ARG A 398 -16.02 12.16 -16.39
C ARG A 398 -14.72 12.84 -15.96
N GLY A 399 -14.52 12.98 -14.65
CA GLY A 399 -13.34 13.60 -14.04
C GLY A 399 -13.41 15.12 -13.95
N GLU A 400 -14.45 15.75 -14.51
CA GLU A 400 -14.68 17.19 -14.36
C GLU A 400 -15.08 17.51 -12.91
N PRO A 401 -14.35 18.40 -12.22
CA PRO A 401 -14.75 18.91 -10.91
C PRO A 401 -16.14 19.56 -11.00
N ILE A 402 -17.06 19.13 -10.15
CA ILE A 402 -18.39 19.74 -10.09
C ILE A 402 -18.27 20.99 -9.21
N GLY A 403 -18.49 22.16 -9.81
CA GLY A 403 -18.63 23.46 -9.15
C GLY A 403 -20.06 23.98 -9.25
N CYS A 404 -20.45 24.88 -8.35
CA CYS A 404 -21.79 25.49 -8.35
C CYS A 404 -22.05 26.29 -9.64
N ASN A 405 -21.01 26.92 -10.18
CA ASN A 405 -21.02 27.74 -11.39
C ASN A 405 -21.31 26.96 -12.69
N LEU A 406 -21.38 25.63 -12.65
CA LEU A 406 -21.73 24.82 -13.82
C LEU A 406 -23.23 24.89 -14.15
N CYS A 407 -24.08 25.12 -13.14
CA CYS A 407 -25.52 25.12 -13.31
C CYS A 407 -26.13 26.50 -13.03
N HIS A 408 -25.63 27.22 -12.03
CA HIS A 408 -26.19 28.50 -11.59
C HIS A 408 -25.09 29.46 -11.15
N GLU A 409 -25.44 30.73 -10.97
CA GLU A 409 -24.51 31.71 -10.37
C GLU A 409 -24.08 31.26 -8.97
N LEU A 410 -22.85 31.63 -8.59
CA LEU A 410 -22.33 31.33 -7.26
C LEU A 410 -23.22 32.01 -6.20
N PRO A 411 -23.48 31.33 -5.06
CA PRO A 411 -24.17 31.96 -3.95
C PRO A 411 -23.36 33.16 -3.47
N GLU A 412 -24.02 34.32 -3.33
CA GLU A 412 -23.40 35.51 -2.73
C GLU A 412 -22.99 35.18 -1.29
N ASP A 413 -21.73 35.42 -0.92
CA ASP A 413 -21.30 35.33 0.48
C ASP A 413 -22.01 36.45 1.25
N GLU A 414 -23.03 36.11 2.05
CA GLU A 414 -23.75 37.07 2.91
C GLU A 414 -22.87 37.69 4.04
N ASN A 415 -21.53 37.55 3.95
CA ASN A 415 -20.56 38.04 4.93
C ASN A 415 -19.63 39.15 4.40
N GLU A 416 -19.88 39.71 3.21
CA GLU A 416 -19.28 40.98 2.79
C GLU A 416 -20.16 42.17 3.19
N ASP A 417 -20.15 42.53 4.49
CA ASP A 417 -20.61 43.82 5.01
C ASP A 417 -19.53 44.49 5.90
#